data_AF-A0AAD3ZLA9-F1
#
_entry.id   AF-A0AAD3ZLA9-F1
#
_cell.length_a   1.000
_cell.length_b   1.000
_cell.length_c   1.000
_cell.angle_alpha   90.00
_cell.angle_beta   90.00
_cell.angle_gamma   90.00
#
_symmetry.space_group_name_H-M   'P 1'
#
loop_
_entity.id
_entity.type
_entity.pdbx_description
1 polymer ?
#
loop_
_entity_poly.entity_id
_entity_poly.type
_entity_poly.pdbx_seq_one_letter_code
_entity_poly.pdbx_strand_id
1 'polypeptide(L)' 'MAKDVVQVKNPKTNRYVKIDRDTGRIIAHKKSPGPYKGIPVAEKRKD' A
#
# COMPACT_ATOMS: atom_id res chain seq x y z
N MET A 1 -13.98 -12.37 5.67
CA MET A 1 -12.80 -12.54 4.80
C MET A 1 -11.85 -11.38 5.06
N ALA A 2 -10.59 -11.64 5.39
CA ALA A 2 -9.61 -10.58 5.54
C ALA A 2 -9.38 -9.94 4.16
N LYS A 3 -9.58 -8.62 4.04
CA LYS A 3 -9.33 -7.90 2.78
C LYS A 3 -7.84 -7.96 2.49
N ASP A 4 -7.49 -8.32 1.26
CA ASP A 4 -6.10 -8.45 0.89
C ASP A 4 -5.52 -7.06 0.57
N VAL A 5 -4.75 -6.50 1.51
CA VAL A 5 -4.26 -5.12 1.45
C VAL A 5 -2.75 -5.10 1.39
N VAL A 6 -2.22 -4.35 0.43
CA VAL A 6 -0.79 -4.02 0.32
C VAL A 6 -0.57 -2.53 0.52
N GLN A 7 0.68 -2.12 0.68
CA GLN A 7 1.06 -0.72 0.69
C GLN A 7 2.10 -0.40 -0.39
N VAL A 8 2.03 0.82 -0.91
CA VAL A 8 3.00 1.34 -1.89
C VAL A 8 3.42 2.73 -1.46
N LYS A 9 4.71 3.07 -1.67
CA LYS A 9 5.19 4.43 -1.47
C LYS A 9 4.78 5.29 -2.68
N ASN A 10 3.97 6.31 -2.45
CA ASN A 10 3.64 7.29 -3.47
C ASN A 10 4.84 8.25 -3.63
N PRO A 11 5.49 8.28 -4.82
CA PRO A 11 6.68 9.12 -5.03
C PRO A 11 6.35 10.61 -5.07
N LYS A 12 5.10 11.01 -5.42
CA LYS A 12 4.69 12.42 -5.48
C LYS A 12 4.63 13.05 -4.10
N THR A 13 4.16 12.29 -3.11
CA THR A 13 3.96 12.79 -1.73
C THR A 13 4.97 12.22 -0.74
N ASN A 14 5.84 11.30 -1.17
CA ASN A 14 6.73 10.51 -0.32
C ASN A 14 6.02 9.81 0.86
N ARG A 15 4.74 9.45 0.69
CA ARG A 15 3.90 8.81 1.73
C ARG A 15 3.39 7.45 1.27
N TYR A 16 3.18 6.55 2.22
CA TYR A 16 2.61 5.24 1.92
C TYR A 16 1.09 5.33 1.74
N VAL A 17 0.57 4.57 0.79
CA VAL A 17 -0.87 4.39 0.55
C VAL A 17 -1.23 2.92 0.69
N LYS A 18 -2.43 2.62 1.19
CA LYS A 18 -2.97 1.26 1.20
C LYS A 18 -3.73 1.02 -0.11
N ILE A 19 -3.48 -0.13 -0.71
CA ILE A 19 -4.13 -0.57 -1.94
C ILE A 19 -4.81 -1.89 -1.63
N ASP A 20 -6.08 -1.98 -2.00
CA ASP A 20 -6.85 -3.21 -2.01
C ASP A 20 -6.45 -4.02 -3.25
N ARG A 21 -5.93 -5.25 -3.06
CA ARG A 21 -5.41 -6.07 -4.16
C ARG A 21 -6.51 -6.63 -5.06
N ASP A 22 -7.71 -6.80 -4.54
CA ASP A 22 -8.84 -7.35 -5.28
C ASP A 22 -9.38 -6.32 -6.29
N THR A 23 -9.46 -5.06 -5.87
CA THR A 23 -10.06 -3.97 -6.66
C THR A 23 -9.03 -3.04 -7.31
N GLY A 24 -7.76 -3.10 -6.89
CA GLY A 24 -6.71 -2.18 -7.31
C GLY A 24 -6.88 -0.74 -6.82
N ARG A 25 -7.81 -0.50 -5.89
CA ARG A 25 -8.15 0.85 -5.43
C ARG A 25 -7.31 1.28 -4.23
N ILE A 26 -6.98 2.56 -4.19
CA ILE A 26 -6.39 3.17 -2.99
C ILE A 26 -7.49 3.34 -1.95
N ILE A 27 -7.31 2.71 -0.78
CA ILE A 27 -8.30 2.75 0.31
C ILE A 27 -7.91 3.72 1.42
N ALA A 28 -6.62 4.08 1.53
CA ALA A 28 -6.14 5.00 2.56
C ALA A 28 -4.80 5.64 2.22
N HIS A 29 -4.59 6.86 2.73
CA HIS A 29 -3.32 7.59 2.65
C HIS A 29 -2.70 7.76 4.03
N LYS A 30 -1.41 7.45 4.17
CA LYS A 30 -0.70 7.61 5.44
C LYS A 30 -0.31 9.07 5.64
N LYS A 31 -0.56 9.60 6.84
CA LYS A 31 -0.18 10.97 7.20
C LYS A 31 1.25 11.06 7.71
N SER A 32 1.72 10.04 8.45
CA SER A 32 3.07 10.00 9.01
C SER A 32 4.09 9.34 8.08
N PRO A 33 5.38 9.71 8.18
CA PRO A 33 6.46 9.04 7.47
C PRO A 33 6.53 7.53 7.76
N GLY A 34 7.12 6.78 6.84
CA GLY A 34 7.34 5.34 6.97
C GLY A 34 6.13 4.47 6.62
N PRO A 35 6.32 3.15 6.48
CA PRO A 35 5.27 2.20 6.10
C PRO A 35 4.22 1.99 7.19
N TYR A 36 3.05 1.46 6.82
CA TYR A 36 2.09 0.88 7.75
C TYR A 36 2.67 -0.39 8.38
N LYS A 37 2.57 -0.52 9.70
CA LYS A 37 2.98 -1.72 10.42
C LYS A 37 2.04 -2.89 10.06
N GLY A 38 2.62 -4.05 9.72
CA GLY A 38 1.87 -5.28 9.45
C GLY A 38 1.16 -5.33 8.10
N ILE A 39 1.44 -4.38 7.18
CA ILE A 39 0.92 -4.43 5.79
C ILE A 39 2.08 -4.74 4.85
N PRO A 40 2.00 -5.74 3.97
CA PRO A 40 3.05 -6.03 3.01
C PRO A 40 3.25 -4.88 2.00
N VAL A 41 4.49 -4.56 1.66
CA VAL A 41 4.80 -3.63 0.58
C VAL A 41 4.56 -4.34 -0.76
N ALA A 42 3.87 -3.71 -1.71
CA ALA A 42 3.69 -4.31 -3.02
C ALA A 42 5.05 -4.35 -3.75
N GLU A 43 5.62 -5.54 -3.88
CA GLU A 43 6.82 -5.77 -4.68
C GLU A 43 6.43 -6.04 -6.13
N LYS A 44 7.29 -5.65 -7.08
CA LYS A 44 7.15 -6.10 -8.46
C LYS A 44 7.38 -7.61 -8.48
N ARG A 45 6.41 -8.38 -8.99
CA ARG A 45 6.69 -9.75 -9.41
C ARG A 45 7.79 -9.67 -10.48
N LYS A 46 8.86 -10.43 -10.29
CA LYS A 46 9.79 -10.75 -11.39
C LYS A 46 9.10 -11.85 -12.18
N ASP A 47 8.75 -11.56 -13.43
CA ASP A 47 8.43 -12.56 -14.44
C ASP A 47 9.60 -13.54 -14.65
#